data_AF-A0A2E0PBM4-F1
#
_entry.id   AF-A0A2E0PBM4-F1
#
_cell.length_a   1.000
_cell.length_b   1.000
_cell.length_c   1.000
_cell.angle_alpha   90.00
_cell.angle_beta   90.00
_cell.angle_gamma   90.00
#
_symmetry.space_group_name_H-M   'P 1'
#
loop_
_entity.id
_entity.type
_entity.pdbx_description
1 polymer ?
#
loop_
_entity_poly.entity_id
_entity_poly.type
_entity_poly.pdbx_seq_one_letter_code
_entity_poly.pdbx_strand_id
1 'polypeptide(L)'
;MNLLHYKIVLQLFVSLVFLNTVKGVSTVSVGVSKVDVTPSMPVLLAGYGGRTTEHEGVDTLLWARALVIGDSNPVAIVALDNCGVSQLVTDRLA
;
A
#
# COMPACT_ATOMS: atom_id res chain seq x y z
N MET A 1 59.50 18.15 13.60
CA MET A 1 58.04 17.98 13.81
C MET A 1 57.84 17.29 15.16
N ASN A 2 57.10 17.90 16.08
CA ASN A 2 57.01 17.43 17.47
C ASN A 2 56.03 16.26 17.61
N LEU A 3 56.27 15.36 18.58
CA LEU A 3 55.44 14.17 18.88
C LEU A 3 53.93 14.49 19.01
N LEU A 4 53.61 15.70 19.46
CA LEU A 4 52.24 16.22 19.55
C LEU A 4 51.53 16.31 18.20
N HIS A 5 52.23 16.71 17.13
CA HIS A 5 51.66 16.80 15.79
C HIS A 5 51.29 15.42 15.24
N TYR A 6 52.14 14.41 15.49
CA TYR A 6 51.87 13.05 15.01
C TYR A 6 50.64 12.43 15.70
N LYS A 7 50.46 12.69 16.99
CA LYS A 7 49.27 12.25 17.74
C LYS A 7 47.97 12.88 17.22
N ILE A 8 47.99 14.18 16.94
CA ILE A 8 46.81 14.90 16.41
C ILE A 8 46.46 14.36 15.02
N VAL A 9 47.44 14.19 14.14
CA VAL A 9 47.21 13.64 12.79
C VAL A 9 46.68 12.21 12.87
N LEU A 10 47.22 11.37 13.75
CA LEU A 10 46.75 10.00 13.95
C LEU A 10 45.31 9.97 14.49
N GLN A 11 44.96 10.82 15.46
CA GLN A 11 43.59 10.93 15.97
C GLN A 11 42.61 11.42 14.91
N LEU A 12 42.99 12.41 14.09
CA LEU A 12 42.16 12.89 12.98
C LEU A 12 41.97 11.80 11.92
N PHE A 13 43.02 11.05 11.60
CA PHE A 13 42.96 9.95 10.64
C PHE A 13 42.05 8.82 11.15
N VAL A 14 42.20 8.42 12.41
CA VAL A 14 41.32 7.43 13.05
C VAL A 14 39.88 7.92 13.07
N SER A 15 39.63 9.18 13.45
CA SER A 15 38.27 9.76 13.45
C SER A 15 37.64 9.81 12.06
N LEU A 16 38.42 10.05 11.01
CA LEU A 16 37.95 10.08 9.63
C LEU A 16 37.57 8.67 9.13
N VAL A 17 38.32 7.63 9.56
CA VAL A 17 38.04 6.23 9.23
C VAL A 17 36.74 5.73 9.91
N PHE A 18 36.37 6.29 11.06
CA PHE A 18 35.15 5.90 11.80
C PHE A 18 33.88 6.69 11.44
N LEU A 19 33.91 7.54 10.40
CA LEU A 19 32.69 8.15 9.83
C LEU A 19 31.85 7.06 9.12
N ASN A 20 31.09 6.31 9.90
CA ASN A 20 30.10 5.37 9.37
C ASN A 20 28.90 6.18 8.84
N THR A 21 28.69 6.14 7.52
CA THR A 21 27.44 6.58 6.92
C THR A 21 26.33 5.66 7.42
N VAL A 22 25.47 6.17 8.31
CA VAL A 22 24.15 5.55 8.55
C VAL A 22 23.37 5.71 7.25
N LYS A 23 23.40 4.70 6.39
CA LYS A 23 22.45 4.65 5.27
C LYS A 23 21.06 4.54 5.90
N GLY A 24 20.26 5.58 5.75
CA GLY A 24 18.88 5.59 6.20
C GLY A 24 18.11 4.40 5.63
N VAL A 25 17.11 3.93 6.36
CA VAL A 25 16.19 2.90 5.87
C VAL A 25 15.57 3.39 4.55
N SER A 26 15.64 2.56 3.52
CA SER A 26 14.90 2.80 2.28
C SER A 26 13.43 2.56 2.55
N THR A 27 12.64 3.63 2.67
CA THR A 27 11.19 3.54 2.77
C THR A 27 10.56 3.50 1.37
N VAL A 28 9.36 2.94 1.27
CA VAL A 28 8.51 3.05 0.07
C VAL A 28 7.24 3.80 0.45
N SER A 29 6.80 4.72 -0.41
CA SER A 29 5.52 5.39 -0.21
C SER A 29 4.38 4.39 -0.35
N VAL A 30 3.44 4.44 0.59
CA VAL A 30 2.25 3.58 0.60
C VAL A 30 1.02 4.43 0.88
N GLY A 31 0.04 4.37 -0.02
CA GLY A 31 -1.28 4.95 0.15
C GLY A 31 -2.32 3.87 0.43
N VAL A 32 -3.27 4.15 1.31
CA VAL A 32 -4.42 3.27 1.58
C VAL A 32 -5.72 4.04 1.51
N SER A 33 -6.77 3.39 1.00
CA SER A 33 -8.12 3.95 1.01
C SER A 33 -9.18 2.85 1.19
N LYS A 34 -10.37 3.27 1.64
CA LYS A 34 -11.53 2.40 1.83
C LYS A 34 -12.79 3.19 1.49
N VAL A 35 -13.66 2.64 0.65
CA VAL A 35 -14.92 3.26 0.23
C VAL A 35 -16.07 2.26 0.32
N ASP A 36 -17.22 2.73 0.78
CA ASP A 36 -18.47 1.94 0.80
C ASP A 36 -18.95 1.75 -0.64
N VAL A 37 -19.23 0.51 -1.00
CA VAL A 37 -19.74 0.11 -2.31
C VAL A 37 -21.05 -0.67 -2.21
N THR A 38 -21.71 -0.61 -1.05
CA THR A 38 -23.01 -1.24 -0.83
C THR A 38 -24.04 -0.64 -1.80
N PRO A 39 -24.77 -1.48 -2.58
CA PRO A 39 -25.84 -0.99 -3.43
C PRO A 39 -26.86 -0.19 -2.63
N SER A 40 -27.28 0.97 -3.17
CA SER A 40 -28.25 1.85 -2.50
C SER A 40 -29.69 1.33 -2.55
N MET A 41 -29.94 0.29 -3.35
CA MET A 41 -31.23 -0.35 -3.56
C MET A 41 -31.07 -1.87 -3.42
N PRO A 42 -32.12 -2.59 -3.03
CA PRO A 42 -32.13 -4.05 -3.06
C PRO A 42 -31.73 -4.60 -4.43
N VAL A 43 -30.87 -5.61 -4.44
CA VAL A 43 -30.44 -6.33 -5.66
C VAL A 43 -30.41 -7.83 -5.44
N LEU A 44 -30.38 -8.61 -6.52
CA LEU A 44 -30.10 -10.05 -6.46
C LEU A 44 -28.67 -10.31 -5.98
N LEU A 45 -28.50 -11.35 -5.17
CA LEU A 45 -27.18 -11.74 -4.66
C LEU A 45 -26.39 -12.51 -5.72
N ALA A 46 -25.29 -11.94 -6.18
CA ALA A 46 -24.33 -12.63 -7.04
C ALA A 46 -23.79 -13.89 -6.34
N GLY A 47 -23.66 -14.99 -7.07
CA GLY A 47 -23.25 -16.30 -6.54
C GLY A 47 -24.40 -17.21 -6.07
N TYR A 48 -25.63 -16.68 -5.94
CA TYR A 48 -26.81 -17.44 -5.52
C TYR A 48 -27.76 -17.71 -6.69
N GLY A 49 -27.33 -18.51 -7.67
CA GLY A 49 -28.05 -18.71 -8.95
C GLY A 49 -29.48 -19.24 -8.86
N GLY A 50 -29.89 -19.81 -7.73
CA GLY A 50 -31.28 -20.25 -7.48
C GLY A 50 -32.18 -19.19 -6.83
N ARG A 51 -31.65 -18.03 -6.42
CA ARG A 51 -32.41 -16.98 -5.75
C ARG A 51 -33.05 -16.06 -6.79
N THR A 52 -34.36 -15.91 -6.72
CA THR A 52 -35.15 -15.09 -7.65
C THR A 52 -35.65 -13.77 -7.03
N THR A 53 -35.37 -13.55 -5.75
CA THR A 53 -35.76 -12.34 -5.01
C THR A 53 -34.54 -11.56 -4.52
N GLU A 54 -34.67 -10.24 -4.41
CA GLU A 54 -33.60 -9.34 -3.94
C GLU A 54 -33.27 -9.59 -2.45
N HIS A 55 -32.17 -9.01 -1.97
CA HIS A 55 -31.87 -9.03 -0.54
C HIS A 55 -32.87 -8.15 0.24
N GLU A 56 -33.22 -8.57 1.46
CA GLU A 56 -34.24 -7.89 2.29
C GLU A 56 -33.65 -6.87 3.27
N GLY A 57 -32.32 -6.84 3.37
CA GLY A 57 -31.60 -5.92 4.24
C GLY A 57 -30.10 -6.00 4.03
N VAL A 58 -29.38 -5.16 4.75
CA VAL A 58 -27.91 -5.13 4.79
C VAL A 58 -27.49 -5.46 6.21
N ASP A 59 -26.77 -6.57 6.38
CA ASP A 59 -26.18 -6.95 7.66
C ASP A 59 -24.85 -6.21 7.89
N THR A 60 -23.97 -6.23 6.89
CA THR A 60 -22.67 -5.56 6.89
C THR A 60 -22.46 -4.82 5.58
N LEU A 61 -21.89 -3.61 5.64
CA LEU A 61 -21.52 -2.84 4.45
C LEU A 61 -20.42 -3.54 3.64
N LEU A 62 -20.52 -3.41 2.32
CA LEU A 62 -19.53 -3.90 1.37
C LEU A 62 -18.50 -2.82 1.09
N TRP A 63 -17.22 -3.21 0.98
CA TRP A 63 -16.13 -2.26 0.80
C TRP A 63 -15.29 -2.54 -0.44
N ALA A 64 -14.84 -1.45 -1.07
CA ALA A 64 -13.63 -1.47 -1.89
C ALA A 64 -12.47 -0.88 -1.06
N ARG A 65 -11.33 -1.56 -1.06
CA ARG A 65 -10.12 -1.16 -0.34
C ARG A 65 -8.96 -1.11 -1.33
N ALA A 66 -8.17 -0.05 -1.31
CA ALA A 66 -7.01 0.10 -2.17
C ALA A 66 -5.72 0.22 -1.35
N LEU A 67 -4.65 -0.41 -1.83
CA LEU A 67 -3.28 -0.27 -1.36
C LEU A 67 -2.42 0.11 -2.57
N VAL A 68 -1.79 1.28 -2.53
CA VAL A 68 -0.93 1.78 -3.62
C VAL A 68 0.49 1.88 -3.10
N ILE A 69 1.44 1.25 -3.78
CA ILE A 69 2.84 1.13 -3.34
C ILE A 69 3.75 1.75 -4.39
N GLY A 70 4.63 2.66 -3.97
CA GLY A 70 5.67 3.28 -4.79
C GLY A 70 5.32 4.68 -5.31
N ASP A 71 6.35 5.45 -5.67
CA ASP A 71 6.21 6.81 -6.23
C ASP A 71 6.28 6.81 -7.76
N SER A 72 7.28 6.13 -8.33
CA SER A 72 7.50 6.03 -9.78
C SER A 72 7.10 4.62 -10.25
N ASN A 73 6.07 4.53 -11.10
CA ASN A 73 5.39 3.27 -11.50
C ASN A 73 4.74 2.55 -10.30
N PRO A 74 3.74 3.18 -9.66
CA PRO A 74 3.07 2.59 -8.51
C PRO A 74 2.30 1.32 -8.88
N VAL A 75 2.22 0.38 -7.93
CA VAL A 75 1.34 -0.79 -8.02
C VAL A 75 0.13 -0.55 -7.13
N ALA A 76 -1.07 -0.69 -7.69
CA ALA A 76 -2.32 -0.64 -6.95
C ALA A 76 -2.90 -2.04 -6.78
N ILE A 77 -3.20 -2.41 -5.53
CA ILE A 77 -3.93 -3.63 -5.17
C ILE A 77 -5.29 -3.21 -4.65
N VAL A 78 -6.35 -3.75 -5.26
CA VAL A 78 -7.74 -3.48 -4.88
C VAL A 78 -8.38 -4.76 -4.37
N ALA A 79 -8.88 -4.73 -3.14
CA ALA A 79 -9.71 -5.77 -2.57
C ALA A 79 -11.16 -5.29 -2.54
N LEU A 80 -12.07 -6.10 -3.07
CA LEU A 80 -13.49 -5.78 -3.17
C LEU A 80 -14.31 -6.88 -2.49
N ASP A 81 -15.24 -6.48 -1.62
CA ASP A 81 -16.20 -7.39 -0.99
C ASP A 81 -17.28 -7.80 -2.03
N ASN A 82 -16.90 -8.70 -2.94
CA ASN A 82 -17.68 -9.13 -4.10
C ASN A 82 -17.42 -10.62 -4.37
N CYS A 83 -18.39 -11.32 -4.96
CA CYS A 83 -18.23 -12.68 -5.48
C CYS A 83 -17.22 -12.77 -6.64
N GLY A 84 -17.14 -11.76 -7.51
CA GLY A 84 -16.18 -11.74 -8.62
C GLY A 84 -16.21 -10.44 -9.42
N VAL A 85 -15.04 -9.97 -9.87
CA VAL A 85 -14.93 -8.74 -10.67
C VAL A 85 -15.03 -9.08 -12.14
N SER A 86 -16.05 -8.56 -12.82
CA SER A 86 -16.24 -8.82 -14.25
C SER A 86 -15.28 -8.01 -15.11
N GLN A 87 -15.00 -8.50 -16.31
CA GLN A 87 -14.16 -7.79 -17.29
C GLN A 87 -14.70 -6.39 -17.60
N LEU A 88 -16.03 -6.23 -17.64
CA LEU A 88 -16.69 -4.94 -17.85
C LEU A 88 -16.28 -3.90 -16.79
N VAL A 89 -16.06 -4.31 -15.54
CA VAL A 89 -15.62 -3.40 -14.48
C VAL A 89 -14.14 -3.07 -14.65
N THR A 90 -13.29 -4.06 -14.94
CA THR A 90 -11.84 -3.83 -15.10
C THR A 90 -11.51 -3.01 -16.34
N ASP A 91 -12.25 -3.17 -17.43
CA ASP A 91 -12.05 -2.41 -18.68
C ASP A 91 -12.27 -0.91 -18.50
N ARG A 92 -13.07 -0.50 -17.50
CA ARG A 92 -13.31 0.92 -17.19
C ARG A 92 -12.14 1.59 -16.47
N LEU A 93 -11.15 0.83 -16.02
CA LEU A 93 -9.97 1.35 -15.32
C LEU A 93 -8.80 1.67 -16.28
N ALA A 94 -8.88 1.24 -17.54
CA ALA A 94 -7.84 1.38 -18.56
C ALA A 94 -7.86 2.74 -19.28
#